data_AF-A0A6P0DT00-F1
#
_entry.id   AF-A0A6P0DT00-F1
#
_cell.length_a   1.000
_cell.length_b   1.000
_cell.length_c   1.000
_cell.angle_alpha   90.00
_cell.angle_beta   90.00
_cell.angle_gamma   90.00
#
_symmetry.space_group_name_H-M   'P 1'
#
loop_
_entity.id
_entity.type
_entity.pdbx_description
1 polymer ?
#
loop_
_entity_poly.entity_id
_entity_poly.type
_entity_poly.pdbx_seq_one_letter_code
_entity_poly.pdbx_strand_id
1 'polypeptide(L)'
;MDNVGEELRSLIDRHSRGGRTTTAIPRVGLLRAERTTEPTAGMTELVICLVLQGAKAITCGENVLHYGGGSYFVASVEVPVFGRISEASLQKPFLGVGFSFDARNIADLLIEMPDVHDPEFLCGLGVSPTDP
;
A
#
# COMPACT_ATOMS: atom_id res chain seq x y z
N MET A 1 25.31 1.90 5.84
CA MET A 1 23.97 1.51 6.36
C MET A 1 23.14 1.35 5.11
N ASP A 2 23.27 0.18 4.51
CA ASP A 2 23.07 0.03 3.07
C ASP A 2 21.66 -0.50 2.80
N ASN A 3 20.80 0.42 2.38
CA ASN A 3 19.99 0.31 1.18
C ASN A 3 18.86 -0.74 1.10
N VAL A 4 18.26 -1.14 2.23
CA VAL A 4 17.08 -2.03 2.26
C VAL A 4 15.96 -1.54 1.33
N GLY A 5 15.71 -0.23 1.27
CA GLY A 5 14.69 0.35 0.39
C GLY A 5 14.97 0.14 -1.11
N GLU A 6 16.23 0.23 -1.52
CA GLU A 6 16.62 0.00 -2.91
C GLU A 6 16.72 -1.48 -3.26
N GLU A 7 17.16 -2.32 -2.32
CA GLU A 7 17.09 -3.77 -2.48
C GLU A 7 15.64 -4.18 -2.71
N LEU A 8 14.72 -3.67 -1.90
CA LEU A 8 13.29 -3.94 -2.05
C LEU A 8 12.75 -3.40 -3.38
N ARG A 9 13.15 -2.20 -3.82
CA ARG A 9 12.81 -1.70 -5.16
C ARG A 9 13.31 -2.63 -6.26
N SER A 10 14.56 -3.08 -6.19
CA SER A 10 15.15 -3.99 -7.17
C SER A 10 14.42 -5.32 -7.24
N LEU A 11 14.04 -5.87 -6.08
CA LEU A 11 13.24 -7.10 -5.99
C LEU A 11 11.84 -6.91 -6.59
N ILE A 12 11.15 -5.82 -6.25
CA ILE A 12 9.82 -5.53 -6.79
C ILE A 12 9.90 -5.38 -8.31
N ASP A 13 10.85 -4.62 -8.83
CA ASP A 13 10.99 -4.40 -10.27
C ASP A 13 11.29 -5.70 -11.02
N ARG A 14 12.19 -6.54 -10.47
CA ARG A 14 12.55 -7.85 -11.06
C ARG A 14 11.40 -8.85 -11.06
N HIS A 15 10.59 -8.88 -10.01
CA HIS A 15 9.58 -9.93 -9.80
C HIS A 15 8.16 -9.53 -10.18
N SER A 16 7.92 -8.25 -10.51
CA SER A 16 6.62 -7.79 -10.99
C SER A 16 6.40 -8.15 -12.46
N ARG A 17 5.17 -8.54 -12.81
CA ARG A 17 4.76 -8.85 -14.19
C ARG A 17 3.93 -7.75 -14.86
N GLY A 18 3.97 -6.54 -14.28
CA GLY A 18 3.08 -5.44 -14.64
C GLY A 18 1.73 -5.54 -13.93
N GLY A 19 1.22 -4.40 -13.44
CA GLY A 19 0.05 -4.38 -12.57
C GLY A 19 0.30 -5.09 -11.24
N ARG A 20 -0.77 -5.64 -10.65
CA ARG A 20 -0.70 -6.41 -9.40
C ARG A 20 -0.21 -7.82 -9.68
N THR A 21 0.85 -8.22 -8.99
CA THR A 21 1.50 -9.52 -9.15
C THR A 21 1.46 -10.27 -7.82
N THR A 22 0.93 -11.50 -7.84
CA THR A 22 1.01 -12.42 -6.70
C THR A 22 2.40 -13.02 -6.60
N THR A 23 2.88 -13.23 -5.38
CA THR A 23 4.17 -13.87 -5.12
C THR A 23 3.99 -15.30 -4.64
N ALA A 24 5.08 -16.07 -4.59
CA ALA A 24 5.09 -17.39 -3.95
C ALA A 24 5.00 -17.29 -2.41
N ILE A 25 5.20 -16.11 -1.83
CA ILE A 25 5.06 -15.86 -0.41
C ILE A 25 3.59 -15.55 -0.13
N PRO A 26 2.88 -16.36 0.67
CA PRO A 26 1.48 -16.10 0.98
C PRO A 26 1.29 -14.70 1.54
N ARG A 27 0.22 -14.02 1.11
CA ARG A 27 -0.16 -12.68 1.60
C ARG A 27 0.81 -11.55 1.26
N VAL A 28 1.78 -11.80 0.37
CA VAL A 28 2.66 -10.76 -0.18
C VAL A 28 2.34 -10.55 -1.65
N GLY A 29 1.99 -9.32 -2.01
CA GLY A 29 1.71 -8.90 -3.38
C GLY A 29 2.60 -7.74 -3.81
N LEU A 30 2.95 -7.70 -5.09
CA LEU A 30 3.71 -6.62 -5.71
C LEU A 30 2.80 -5.79 -6.60
N LEU A 31 3.09 -4.50 -6.72
CA LEU A 31 2.41 -3.61 -7.66
C LEU A 31 3.43 -2.80 -8.43
N ARG A 32 3.40 -2.93 -9.76
CA ARG A 32 4.23 -2.15 -10.67
C ARG A 32 3.38 -1.52 -11.77
N ALA A 33 3.57 -0.23 -12.03
CA ALA A 33 2.97 0.42 -13.20
C ALA A 33 3.92 1.44 -13.81
N GLU A 34 3.93 1.49 -15.13
CA GLU A 34 4.81 2.37 -15.92
C GLU A 34 4.10 3.65 -16.39
N ARG A 35 2.83 3.82 -16.01
CA ARG A 35 1.99 4.97 -16.35
C ARG A 35 1.00 5.22 -15.23
N THR A 36 0.49 6.44 -15.16
CA THR A 36 -0.69 6.73 -14.34
C THR A 36 -1.88 5.91 -14.82
N THR A 37 -2.82 5.65 -13.91
CA THR A 37 -4.04 4.90 -14.21
C THR A 37 -5.26 5.79 -14.01
N GLU A 38 -6.33 5.46 -14.73
CA GLU A 38 -7.64 6.00 -14.41
C GLU A 38 -8.12 5.50 -13.04
N PRO A 39 -8.97 6.27 -12.33
CA PRO A 39 -9.63 5.79 -11.11
C PRO A 39 -10.39 4.49 -11.38
N THR A 40 -10.04 3.45 -10.65
CA THR A 40 -10.69 2.14 -10.74
C THR A 40 -11.39 1.82 -9.42
N ALA A 41 -12.66 1.44 -9.48
CA ALA A 41 -13.42 1.02 -8.31
C ALA A 41 -12.89 -0.32 -7.77
N GLY A 42 -12.85 -0.45 -6.45
CA GLY A 42 -12.49 -1.70 -5.77
C GLY A 42 -12.90 -1.68 -4.31
N MET A 43 -12.77 -2.83 -3.66
CA MET A 43 -12.85 -2.93 -2.20
C MET A 43 -11.43 -2.90 -1.63
N THR A 44 -11.22 -2.20 -0.52
CA THR A 44 -9.98 -2.36 0.23
C THR A 44 -9.90 -3.76 0.83
N GLU A 45 -8.72 -4.35 0.82
CA GLU A 45 -8.39 -5.56 1.60
C GLU A 45 -7.68 -5.10 2.87
N LEU A 46 -7.73 -5.89 3.96
CA LEU A 46 -6.87 -5.65 5.13
C LEU A 46 -5.40 -5.77 4.73
N VAL A 47 -4.74 -4.62 4.57
CA VAL A 47 -3.43 -4.56 3.93
C VAL A 47 -2.59 -3.41 4.49
N ILE A 48 -1.30 -3.68 4.66
CA ILE A 48 -0.25 -2.66 4.75
C ILE A 48 0.42 -2.60 3.39
N CYS A 49 0.39 -1.44 2.74
CA CYS A 49 0.99 -1.21 1.43
C CYS A 49 2.12 -0.20 1.57
N LEU A 50 3.35 -0.64 1.34
CA LEU A 50 4.51 0.22 1.28
C LEU A 50 4.70 0.72 -0.15
N VAL A 51 4.76 2.04 -0.34
CA VAL A 51 5.08 2.65 -1.63
C VAL A 51 6.55 3.03 -1.64
N LEU A 52 7.30 2.40 -2.54
CA LEU A 52 8.71 2.62 -2.69
C LEU A 52 8.98 3.64 -3.77
N GLN A 53 8.20 3.70 -4.85
CA GLN A 53 8.40 4.68 -5.93
C GLN A 53 7.07 5.10 -6.55
N GLY A 54 6.99 6.35 -6.99
CA GLY A 54 5.77 6.94 -7.53
C GLY A 54 4.79 7.33 -6.43
N ALA A 55 3.53 7.51 -6.83
CA ALA A 55 2.46 7.89 -5.92
C ALA A 55 1.13 7.26 -6.33
N LYS A 56 0.28 7.08 -5.33
CA LYS A 56 -1.07 6.53 -5.46
C LYS A 56 -2.05 7.46 -4.74
N ALA A 57 -3.27 7.52 -5.27
CA ALA A 57 -4.38 8.17 -4.63
C ALA A 57 -5.52 7.16 -4.42
N ILE A 58 -6.17 7.25 -3.26
CA ILE A 58 -7.37 6.48 -2.94
C ILE A 58 -8.47 7.46 -2.54
N THR A 59 -9.62 7.33 -3.18
CA THR A 59 -10.83 8.10 -2.87
C THR A 59 -11.82 7.22 -2.11
N CYS A 60 -12.22 7.62 -0.91
CA CYS A 60 -13.35 7.07 -0.17
C CYS A 60 -14.38 8.19 0.08
N GLY A 61 -15.59 8.03 -0.48
CA GLY A 61 -16.61 9.08 -0.43
C GLY A 61 -16.11 10.38 -1.06
N GLU A 62 -16.11 11.46 -0.29
CA GLU A 62 -15.64 12.80 -0.71
C GLU A 62 -14.14 13.02 -0.43
N ASN A 63 -13.50 12.09 0.28
CA ASN A 63 -12.11 12.23 0.72
C ASN A 63 -11.15 11.57 -0.26
N VAL A 64 -10.03 12.23 -0.53
CA VAL A 64 -8.93 11.69 -1.34
C VAL A 64 -7.65 11.64 -0.52
N LEU A 65 -7.12 10.45 -0.32
CA LEU A 65 -5.84 10.21 0.33
C LEU A 65 -4.75 10.06 -0.73
N HIS A 66 -3.73 10.92 -0.67
CA HIS A 66 -2.55 10.87 -1.53
C HIS A 66 -1.36 10.35 -0.73
N TYR A 67 -0.62 9.39 -1.30
CA TYR A 67 0.58 8.84 -0.67
C TYR A 67 1.59 8.41 -1.72
N GLY A 68 2.88 8.50 -1.39
CA GLY A 68 3.97 8.32 -2.34
C GLY A 68 5.16 7.57 -1.75
N GLY A 69 6.27 7.58 -2.48
CA GLY A 69 7.52 6.94 -2.08
C GLY A 69 7.92 7.32 -0.64
N GLY A 70 8.19 6.32 0.20
CA GLY A 70 8.52 6.52 1.62
C GLY A 70 7.30 6.67 2.53
N SER A 71 6.12 6.24 2.08
CA SER A 71 4.91 6.15 2.90
C SER A 71 4.37 4.73 2.90
N TYR A 72 3.75 4.34 4.01
CA TYR A 72 2.90 3.16 4.08
C TYR A 72 1.43 3.56 4.21
N PHE A 73 0.59 2.79 3.55
CA PHE A 73 -0.86 2.89 3.59
C PHE A 73 -1.42 1.69 4.36
N VAL A 74 -2.35 1.92 5.27
CA VAL A 74 -3.07 0.88 6.01
C VAL A 74 -4.54 0.98 5.69
N ALA A 75 -5.14 -0.14 5.27
CA ALA A 75 -6.59 -0.31 5.28
C ALA A 75 -6.94 -1.29 6.39
N SER A 76 -7.67 -0.82 7.42
CA SER A 76 -8.12 -1.62 8.55
C SER A 76 -9.57 -2.11 8.43
N VAL A 77 -10.26 -1.68 7.37
CA VAL A 77 -11.63 -2.04 7.05
C VAL A 77 -11.78 -2.29 5.55
N GLU A 78 -12.76 -3.11 5.19
CA GLU A 78 -13.15 -3.34 3.80
C GLU A 78 -14.21 -2.31 3.41
N VAL A 79 -13.82 -1.29 2.64
CA VAL A 79 -14.69 -0.20 2.20
C VAL A 79 -14.55 0.05 0.70
N PRO A 80 -15.63 0.44 0.00
CA PRO A 80 -15.56 0.77 -1.41
C PRO A 80 -14.70 2.01 -1.64
N VAL A 81 -13.75 1.91 -2.56
CA VAL A 81 -12.84 3.00 -2.91
C VAL A 81 -12.62 3.09 -4.42
N PHE A 82 -12.15 4.26 -4.85
CA PHE A 82 -11.51 4.42 -6.15
C PHE A 82 -10.01 4.58 -5.98
N GLY A 83 -9.24 3.66 -6.55
CA GLY A 83 -7.78 3.73 -6.55
C GLY A 83 -7.23 4.20 -7.89
N ARG A 84 -6.21 5.06 -7.87
CA ARG A 84 -5.41 5.37 -9.06
C ARG A 84 -3.93 5.52 -8.75
N ILE A 85 -3.08 5.13 -9.69
CA ILE A 85 -1.66 5.48 -9.67
C ILE A 85 -1.55 6.90 -10.22
N SER A 86 -1.15 7.84 -9.37
CA SER A 86 -1.11 9.28 -9.68
C SER A 86 0.25 9.74 -10.19
N GLU A 87 1.33 9.00 -9.88
CA GLU A 87 2.66 9.26 -10.43
C GLU A 87 3.36 7.96 -10.83
N ALA A 88 3.63 7.81 -12.13
CA ALA A 88 4.41 6.73 -12.72
C ALA A 88 4.82 7.07 -14.16
N SER A 89 6.00 6.63 -14.57
CA SER A 89 6.48 6.67 -15.96
C SER A 89 7.31 5.44 -16.29
N LEU A 90 7.67 5.26 -17.57
CA LEU A 90 8.57 4.18 -17.99
C LEU A 90 9.94 4.27 -17.31
N GLN A 91 10.46 5.50 -17.13
CA GLN A 91 11.76 5.75 -16.51
C GLN A 91 11.68 5.69 -14.97
N LYS A 92 10.52 5.99 -14.39
CA LYS A 92 10.28 5.99 -12.96
C LYS A 92 8.94 5.32 -12.66
N PRO A 93 8.86 3.97 -12.73
CA PRO A 93 7.61 3.25 -12.51
C PRO A 93 7.12 3.39 -11.08
N PHE A 94 5.82 3.29 -10.87
CA PHE A 94 5.27 3.05 -9.54
C PHE A 94 5.73 1.67 -9.06
N LEU A 95 6.24 1.59 -7.83
CA LEU A 95 6.66 0.34 -7.18
C LEU A 95 6.09 0.30 -5.77
N GLY A 96 5.32 -0.74 -5.47
CA GLY A 96 4.79 -0.98 -4.13
C GLY A 96 4.74 -2.46 -3.78
N VAL A 97 4.73 -2.73 -2.48
CA VAL A 97 4.53 -4.07 -1.91
C VAL A 97 3.39 -4.00 -0.90
N GLY A 98 2.48 -4.97 -0.98
CA GLY A 98 1.36 -5.14 -0.07
C GLY A 98 1.50 -6.39 0.76
N PHE A 99 1.23 -6.26 2.06
CA PHE A 99 1.13 -7.34 3.03
C PHE A 99 -0.31 -7.41 3.49
N SER A 100 -1.03 -8.47 3.11
CA SER A 100 -2.42 -8.67 3.53
C SER A 100 -2.49 -9.44 4.85
N PHE A 101 -3.49 -9.15 5.68
CA PHE A 101 -3.66 -9.78 6.99
C PHE A 101 -4.95 -10.59 7.09
N ASP A 102 -4.97 -11.60 7.95
CA ASP A 102 -6.21 -12.24 8.37
C ASP A 102 -6.76 -11.42 9.55
N ALA A 103 -8.02 -11.00 9.46
CA ALA A 103 -8.69 -10.22 10.51
C ALA A 103 -8.59 -10.89 11.89
N ARG A 104 -8.59 -12.23 11.94
CA ARG A 104 -8.45 -12.99 13.18
C ARG A 104 -7.08 -12.78 13.82
N ASN A 105 -6.02 -12.80 13.02
CA ASN A 105 -4.66 -12.57 13.51
C ASN A 105 -4.49 -11.14 14.06
N ILE A 106 -5.17 -10.15 13.45
CA ILE A 106 -5.16 -8.77 13.95
C ILE A 106 -5.96 -8.66 15.25
N ALA A 107 -7.12 -9.32 15.35
CA ALA A 107 -7.94 -9.31 16.56
C ALA A 107 -7.20 -9.88 17.78
N ASP A 108 -6.47 -10.99 17.60
CA ASP A 108 -5.66 -11.58 18.67
C ASP A 108 -4.54 -10.61 19.11
N LEU A 109 -3.90 -9.92 18.16
CA LEU A 109 -2.85 -8.94 18.47
C LEU A 109 -3.38 -7.73 19.24
N LEU A 110 -4.58 -7.23 18.89
CA LEU A 110 -5.19 -6.08 19.56
C LEU A 110 -5.45 -6.32 21.04
N ILE A 111 -5.67 -7.56 21.47
CA ILE A 111 -5.86 -7.92 22.88
C ILE A 111 -4.56 -7.77 23.67
N GLU A 112 -3.40 -7.98 23.03
CA GLU A 112 -2.08 -7.94 23.66
C GLU A 112 -1.42 -6.54 23.56
N MET A 113 -1.97 -5.65 22.73
CA MET A 113 -1.42 -4.31 22.55
C MET A 113 -1.87 -3.36 23.67
N PRO A 114 -0.98 -2.47 24.15
CA PRO A 114 -1.39 -1.37 25.02
C PRO A 114 -2.37 -0.45 24.28
N ASP A 115 -3.27 0.20 25.02
CA ASP A 115 -4.19 1.20 24.44
C ASP A 115 -3.39 2.28 23.71
N VAL A 116 -3.52 2.34 22.39
CA VAL A 116 -2.87 3.34 21.54
C VAL A 116 -3.93 4.34 21.10
N HIS A 117 -3.66 5.63 21.26
CA HIS A 117 -4.53 6.67 20.70
C HIS A 117 -4.56 6.53 19.18
N ASP A 118 -5.78 6.50 18.63
CA ASP A 118 -6.03 6.31 17.21
C ASP A 118 -5.35 7.43 16.39
N PRO A 119 -4.45 7.11 15.44
CA PRO A 119 -4.08 8.08 14.43
C PRO A 119 -5.32 8.49 13.62
N GLU A 120 -5.32 9.66 13.01
CA GLU A 120 -6.44 10.14 12.19
C GLU A 120 -6.66 9.21 10.98
N PHE A 121 -7.55 8.23 11.13
CA PHE A 121 -8.01 7.38 10.04
C PHE A 121 -9.14 8.08 9.29
N LEU A 122 -9.01 8.21 7.97
CA LEU A 122 -10.10 8.65 7.10
C LEU A 122 -10.77 7.42 6.51
N CYS A 123 -12.03 7.14 6.87
CA CYS A 123 -12.76 5.97 6.36
C CYS A 123 -12.07 4.63 6.71
N GLY A 124 -11.40 4.56 7.88
CA GLY A 124 -10.59 3.39 8.28
C GLY A 124 -9.33 3.18 7.43
N LEU A 125 -8.90 4.23 6.72
CA LEU A 125 -7.67 4.28 5.93
C LEU A 125 -6.68 5.23 6.57
N GLY A 126 -5.45 4.76 6.77
CA GLY A 126 -4.36 5.52 7.36
C GLY A 126 -3.17 5.62 6.41
N VAL A 127 -2.47 6.75 6.44
CA VAL A 127 -1.19 6.95 5.74
C VAL A 127 -0.18 7.45 6.75
N SER A 128 1.03 6.92 6.71
CA SER A 128 2.12 7.36 7.58
C SER A 128 3.46 7.27 6.85
N PRO A 129 4.43 8.13 7.20
CA PRO A 129 5.78 8.05 6.66
C PRO A 129 6.45 6.75 7.13
N THR A 130 7.31 6.16 6.31
CA THR A 130 8.29 5.20 6.81
C THR A 130 9.38 5.99 7.53
N ASP A 131 9.55 5.79 8.84
CA ASP A 131 10.66 6.37 9.59
C ASP A 131 12.03 6.04 8.92
N PRO A 132 13.02 6.95 9.00
CA PRO A 132 14.36 6.75 8.45
C PRO A 132 15.22 5.73 9.22
#